data_AF-A0A938QWB7-F1
#
_entry.id   AF-A0A938QWB7-F1
#
_cell.length_a   1.000
_cell.length_b   1.000
_cell.length_c   1.000
_cell.angle_alpha   90.00
_cell.angle_beta   90.00
_cell.angle_gamma   90.00
#
_symmetry.space_group_name_H-M   'P 1'
#
loop_
_entity.id
_entity.type
_entity.pdbx_description
1 polymer ?
#
loop_
_entity_poly.entity_id
_entity_poly.type
_entity_poly.pdbx_seq_one_letter_code
_entity_poly.pdbx_strand_id
1 'polypeptide(L)'
;MDRLAKKAKEKDLEAKRILYAGLLENEFLNRGYDISVKVLGKESRTLKLKWVLMGRPLVHQLTNDGKLAAKWREMGFKKVIFTDGYRAAWDLTL
;
A
#
# COMPACT_ATOMS: atom_id res chain seq x y z
N MET A 1 -7.02 28.61 5.07
CA MET A 1 -5.86 27.73 4.78
C MET A 1 -5.35 28.07 3.40
N ASP A 2 -4.15 28.62 3.32
CA ASP A 2 -3.50 29.02 2.07
C ASP A 2 -3.26 27.81 1.13
N ARG A 3 -3.43 27.99 -0.18
CA ARG A 3 -3.31 26.90 -1.17
C ARG A 3 -1.90 26.30 -1.20
N LEU A 4 -0.87 27.10 -0.93
CA LEU A 4 0.52 26.63 -0.91
C LEU A 4 0.77 25.73 0.29
N ALA A 5 0.24 26.09 1.47
CA ALA A 5 0.33 25.26 2.67
C ALA A 5 -0.33 23.88 2.47
N LYS A 6 -1.49 23.82 1.81
CA LYS A 6 -2.15 22.54 1.47
C LYS A 6 -1.29 21.69 0.53
N LYS A 7 -0.69 22.31 -0.49
CA LYS A 7 0.16 21.61 -1.47
C LYS A 7 1.45 21.08 -0.85
N ALA A 8 2.08 21.86 0.04
CA ALA A 8 3.27 21.44 0.78
C ALA A 8 2.95 20.25 1.70
N LYS A 9 1.82 20.31 2.42
CA LYS A 9 1.35 19.21 3.27
C LYS A 9 1.08 17.93 2.46
N GLU A 10 0.45 18.04 1.29
CA GLU A 10 0.22 16.85 0.46
C GLU A 10 1.53 16.23 -0.02
N LYS A 11 2.52 17.03 -0.42
CA LYS A 11 3.84 16.54 -0.81
C LYS A 11 4.57 15.81 0.33
N ASP A 12 4.49 16.33 1.56
CA ASP A 12 5.04 15.66 2.74
C ASP A 12 4.36 14.31 2.99
N LEU A 13 3.02 14.27 2.89
CA LEU A 13 2.26 13.01 3.02
C LEU A 13 2.59 12.02 1.90
N GLU A 14 2.78 12.50 0.67
CA GLU A 14 3.21 11.69 -0.46
C GLU A 14 4.57 11.05 -0.20
N ALA A 15 5.57 11.83 0.25
CA ALA A 15 6.89 11.31 0.60
C ALA A 15 6.81 10.25 1.71
N LYS A 16 5.97 10.47 2.74
CA LYS A 16 5.74 9.49 3.81
C LYS A 16 5.13 8.18 3.29
N ARG A 17 4.20 8.24 2.33
CA ARG A 17 3.63 7.03 1.71
C ARG A 17 4.67 6.25 0.91
N ILE A 18 5.54 6.94 0.18
CA ILE A 18 6.66 6.32 -0.56
C ILE A 18 7.62 5.63 0.41
N LEU A 19 8.05 6.31 1.47
CA LEU A 19 8.93 5.73 2.50
C LEU A 19 8.29 4.52 3.17
N TYR A 20 7.01 4.61 3.50
CA TYR A 20 6.27 3.51 4.12
C TYR A 20 6.19 2.27 3.22
N ALA A 21 6.03 2.43 1.91
CA ALA A 21 6.02 1.29 0.99
C ALA A 21 7.35 0.51 1.04
N GLY A 22 8.49 1.20 1.09
CA GLY A 22 9.80 0.55 1.24
C GLY A 22 9.98 -0.15 2.59
N LEU A 23 9.49 0.46 3.68
CA LEU A 23 9.49 -0.18 5.01
C LEU A 23 8.63 -1.45 5.03
N LEU A 24 7.45 -1.39 4.42
CA LEU A 24 6.54 -2.52 4.33
C LEU A 24 7.11 -3.64 3.45
N GLU A 25 7.76 -3.30 2.34
CA GLU A 25 8.48 -4.27 1.50
C GLU A 25 9.53 -5.03 2.32
N ASN A 26 10.38 -4.29 3.03
CA ASN A 26 11.41 -4.88 3.89
C ASN A 26 10.82 -5.75 5.01
N GLU A 27 9.70 -5.34 5.61
CA GLU A 27 9.02 -6.13 6.65
C GLU A 27 8.56 -7.49 6.10
N PHE A 28 7.99 -7.51 4.89
CA PHE A 28 7.59 -8.75 4.24
C PHE A 28 8.81 -9.59 3.81
N LEU A 29 9.86 -8.98 3.26
CA LEU A 29 11.10 -9.68 2.91
C LEU A 29 11.73 -10.35 4.14
N ASN A 30 11.78 -9.65 5.28
CA ASN A 30 12.27 -10.20 6.55
C ASN A 30 11.44 -11.40 7.05
N ARG A 31 10.18 -11.50 6.62
CA ARG A 31 9.28 -12.63 6.91
C ARG A 31 9.34 -13.73 5.83
N GLY A 32 10.22 -13.61 4.84
CA GLY A 32 10.44 -14.59 3.78
C GLY A 32 9.54 -14.46 2.55
N TYR A 33 8.85 -13.33 2.38
CA TYR A 33 8.00 -13.07 1.21
C TYR A 33 8.78 -12.32 0.13
N ASP A 34 8.98 -12.91 -1.04
CA ASP A 34 9.56 -12.25 -2.23
C ASP A 34 8.55 -11.26 -2.88
N ILE A 35 8.14 -10.27 -2.11
CA ILE A 35 7.11 -9.29 -2.48
C ILE A 35 7.76 -8.01 -2.98
N SER A 36 7.08 -7.33 -3.90
CA SER A 36 7.34 -5.93 -4.21
C SER A 36 6.17 -5.06 -3.77
N VAL A 37 6.48 -3.94 -3.11
CA VAL A 37 5.51 -2.97 -2.63
C VAL A 37 5.77 -1.62 -3.29
N LYS A 38 4.76 -1.08 -3.97
CA LYS A 38 4.84 0.22 -4.65
C LYS A 38 3.66 1.10 -4.29
N VAL A 39 3.85 2.41 -4.40
CA VAL A 39 2.75 3.37 -4.42
C VAL A 39 2.46 3.83 -5.84
N LEU A 40 1.18 4.04 -6.14
CA LEU A 40 0.71 4.42 -7.46
C LEU A 40 -0.21 5.65 -7.38
N GLY A 41 -0.36 6.31 -8.54
CA GLY A 41 -1.22 7.46 -8.74
C GLY A 41 -0.54 8.80 -8.41
N LYS A 42 -1.19 9.90 -8.81
CA LYS A 42 -0.64 11.26 -8.74
C LYS A 42 -0.29 11.76 -7.33
N GLU A 43 -0.89 11.16 -6.30
CA GLU A 43 -0.67 11.51 -4.89
C GLU A 43 -0.18 10.29 -4.08
N SER A 44 0.26 9.22 -4.74
CA SER A 44 0.71 7.98 -4.08
C SER A 44 -0.31 7.37 -3.12
N ARG A 45 -1.61 7.49 -3.41
CA ARG A 45 -2.72 7.02 -2.55
C ARG A 45 -3.16 5.59 -2.82
N THR A 46 -2.53 4.90 -3.77
CA THR A 46 -2.78 3.49 -4.05
C THR A 46 -1.56 2.67 -3.66
N LEU A 47 -1.70 1.74 -2.73
CA LEU A 47 -0.65 0.80 -2.36
C LEU A 47 -0.78 -0.46 -3.23
N LYS A 48 0.30 -0.91 -3.85
CA LYS A 48 0.30 -2.12 -4.69
C LYS A 48 1.30 -3.13 -4.13
N LEU A 49 0.80 -4.30 -3.75
CA LEU A 49 1.56 -5.45 -3.28
C LEU A 49 1.58 -6.50 -4.40
N LYS A 50 2.76 -6.81 -4.92
CA LYS A 50 2.97 -7.81 -5.96
C LYS A 50 3.81 -8.96 -5.42
N TRP A 51 3.29 -10.18 -5.43
CA TRP A 51 4.05 -11.38 -5.07
C TRP A 51 3.59 -12.56 -5.91
N VAL A 52 4.49 -13.37 -6.47
CA VAL A 52 4.11 -14.51 -7.33
C VAL A 52 3.16 -15.52 -6.65
N LEU A 53 3.24 -15.65 -5.32
CA LEU A 53 2.34 -16.51 -4.54
C LEU A 53 1.15 -15.75 -3.94
N MET A 54 0.87 -14.54 -4.43
CA MET A 54 -0.32 -13.78 -4.00
C MET A 54 -1.58 -14.53 -4.43
N GLY A 55 -2.28 -15.11 -3.47
CA GLY A 55 -3.50 -15.90 -3.69
C GLY A 55 -4.67 -15.45 -2.83
N ARG A 56 -5.88 -15.92 -3.17
CA ARG A 56 -7.13 -15.60 -2.45
C ARG A 56 -7.05 -15.80 -0.93
N PRO A 57 -6.45 -16.89 -0.39
CA PRO A 57 -6.36 -17.07 1.06
C PRO A 57 -5.54 -15.97 1.75
N LEU A 58 -4.38 -15.63 1.19
CA LEU A 58 -3.54 -14.56 1.74
C LEU A 58 -4.25 -13.19 1.62
N VAL A 59 -4.87 -12.90 0.48
CA VAL A 59 -5.63 -11.66 0.30
C VAL A 59 -6.75 -11.56 1.32
N HIS A 60 -7.48 -12.65 1.58
CA HIS A 60 -8.52 -12.68 2.60
C HIS A 60 -7.95 -12.43 3.99
N GLN A 61 -6.79 -13.00 4.34
CA GLN A 61 -6.14 -12.73 5.62
C GLN A 61 -5.71 -11.26 5.75
N LEU A 62 -5.03 -10.71 4.74
CA LEU A 62 -4.54 -9.33 4.75
C LEU A 62 -5.68 -8.30 4.77
N THR A 63 -6.78 -8.57 4.08
CA THR A 63 -7.95 -7.67 4.03
C THR A 63 -8.76 -7.68 5.33
N ASN A 64 -8.73 -8.78 6.08
CA ASN A 64 -9.42 -8.90 7.37
C ASN A 64 -8.51 -8.60 8.57
N ASP A 65 -7.23 -8.30 8.36
CA ASP A 65 -6.37 -7.77 9.40
C ASP A 65 -6.75 -6.30 9.68
N GLY A 66 -7.55 -6.09 10.72
CA GLY A 66 -8.01 -4.78 11.14
C GLY A 66 -6.89 -3.80 11.49
N LYS A 67 -5.72 -4.28 11.93
CA LYS A 67 -4.57 -3.41 12.26
C LYS A 67 -3.90 -2.89 11.00
N LEU A 68 -3.67 -3.76 10.01
CA LEU A 68 -3.11 -3.36 8.71
C LEU A 68 -4.03 -2.38 7.98
N ALA A 69 -5.32 -2.69 7.89
CA ALA A 69 -6.30 -1.82 7.23
C ALA A 69 -6.40 -0.45 7.91
N ALA A 70 -6.41 -0.39 9.25
CA ALA A 70 -6.38 0.86 10.00
C ALA A 70 -5.10 1.67 9.72
N LYS A 71 -3.94 1.00 9.68
CA LYS A 71 -2.67 1.67 9.40
C LYS A 71 -2.63 2.29 8.01
N TRP A 72 -3.12 1.58 6.99
CA TRP A 72 -3.15 2.09 5.63
C TRP A 72 -4.09 3.30 5.47
N ARG A 73 -5.23 3.32 6.18
CA ARG A 73 -6.12 4.49 6.27
C ARG A 73 -5.44 5.67 6.93
N GLU A 74 -4.75 5.45 8.05
CA GLU A 74 -4.00 6.50 8.77
C GLU A 74 -2.93 7.13 7.88
N MET A 75 -2.22 6.32 7.08
CA MET A 75 -1.22 6.78 6.11
C MET A 75 -1.84 7.52 4.90
N GLY A 76 -3.17 7.55 4.78
CA GLY A 76 -3.89 8.28 3.73
C GLY A 76 -4.03 7.51 2.42
N PHE A 77 -3.78 6.20 2.41
CA PHE A 77 -4.12 5.36 1.26
C PHE A 77 -5.64 5.25 1.09
N LYS A 78 -6.08 5.10 -0.16
CA LYS A 78 -7.49 4.96 -0.56
C LYS A 78 -7.79 3.63 -1.21
N LYS A 79 -6.76 2.98 -1.74
CA LYS A 79 -6.88 1.70 -2.43
C LYS A 79 -5.65 0.87 -2.16
N VAL A 80 -5.84 -0.44 -2.02
CA VAL A 80 -4.77 -1.44 -2.02
C VAL A 80 -5.02 -2.42 -3.16
N ILE A 81 -3.98 -2.73 -3.91
CA ILE A 81 -3.99 -3.68 -5.02
C ILE A 81 -3.07 -4.83 -4.65
N PHE A 82 -3.63 -6.03 -4.49
CA PHE A 82 -2.87 -7.26 -4.36
C PHE A 82 -2.80 -7.93 -5.73
N THR A 83 -1.63 -8.42 -6.15
CA THR A 83 -1.50 -9.11 -7.44
C THR A 83 -0.42 -10.17 -7.43
N ASP A 84 -0.61 -11.22 -8.24
CA ASP A 84 0.41 -12.22 -8.54
C ASP A 84 1.48 -11.71 -9.53
N GLY A 85 1.22 -10.56 -10.15
CA GLY A 85 2.07 -10.01 -11.22
C GLY A 85 1.81 -10.60 -12.61
N TYR A 86 0.81 -11.47 -12.74
CA TYR A 86 0.36 -12.10 -13.97
C TYR A 86 -1.10 -11.75 -14.26
N ARG A 87 -2.04 -12.65 -13.94
CA ARG A 87 -3.47 -12.51 -14.29
C ARG A 87 -4.33 -12.15 -13.08
N ALA A 88 -3.89 -12.45 -11.87
CA ALA A 88 -4.71 -12.26 -10.68
C ALA A 88 -4.43 -10.90 -10.03
N ALA A 89 -5.50 -10.16 -9.76
CA ALA A 89 -5.46 -8.95 -8.97
C ALA A 89 -6.73 -8.81 -8.12
N TRP A 90 -6.58 -8.26 -6.93
CA TRP A 90 -7.66 -7.97 -5.99
C TRP A 90 -7.54 -6.55 -5.49
N ASP A 91 -8.65 -5.83 -5.52
CA ASP A 91 -8.74 -4.45 -5.10
C ASP A 91 -9.44 -4.35 -3.75
N LEU A 92 -8.82 -3.65 -2.81
CA LEU A 92 -9.43 -3.25 -1.54
C LEU A 92 -9.57 -1.73 -1.53
N THR A 93 -10.80 -1.25 -1.32
CA THR A 93 -11.06 0.16 -1.00
C THR A 93 -10.99 0.34 0.52
N LEU A 94 -10.24 1.36 0.96
CA LEU A 94 -9.98 1.65 2.36
C LEU A 94 -10.96 2.67 2.93
#